data_AF-A0A3B9T4I9-F1
#
_entry.id   AF-A0A3B9T4I9-F1
#
_cell.length_a   1.000
_cell.length_b   1.000
_cell.length_c   1.000
_cell.angle_alpha   90.00
_cell.angle_beta   90.00
_cell.angle_gamma   90.00
#
_symmetry.space_group_name_H-M   'P 1'
#
loop_
_entity.id
_entity.type
_entity.pdbx_description
1 polymer ?
#
loop_
_entity_poly.entity_id
_entity_poly.type
_entity_poly.pdbx_seq_one_letter_code
_entity_poly.pdbx_strand_id
1 'polypeptide(L)'
;MNLKQSYRSLLAVLFSILFLWTGKKFVWKSPDDTLTEPEASPEISTAEENPMAETAPVITSLTVTDTIVTSMTATETIFVSEPVVPIESHTGTSALTLSTTTQSSLSSTTVSAMGTSTGTSGTDVSTTAAETTAAVVRGVPTTAPEGYFDDALFIGDSRTVGLASFAPIDGATYFATTGLSTYKIDNAQSEAPDTKGQSFESVLNSKTFTKVYIMLGINELGSDFNTTIENYKGIIRRIQSAQSNAIIYVMANLHVDAARSARDSVVNNTKINQFNELVKGLSDNNKVYYLDVNPIFDDENGNLTAEYTSDGTHPYAKHYPDWVEWIKNHVIIK
;
A
#
# COMPACT_ATOMS: atom_id res chain seq x y z
N MET A 1 -7.05 -22.64 31.21
CA MET A 1 -7.63 -22.55 29.85
C MET A 1 -8.21 -23.91 29.51
N ASN A 2 -9.51 -24.00 29.19
CA ASN A 2 -10.23 -25.27 29.10
C ASN A 2 -9.76 -26.07 27.86
N LEU A 3 -9.36 -27.34 28.05
CA LEU A 3 -8.76 -28.17 27.00
C LEU A 3 -9.66 -28.28 25.75
N LYS A 4 -10.99 -28.28 25.93
CA LYS A 4 -11.95 -28.26 24.82
C LYS A 4 -11.90 -26.98 23.98
N GLN A 5 -11.57 -25.83 24.58
CA GLN A 5 -11.49 -24.56 23.87
C GLN A 5 -10.18 -24.45 23.07
N SER A 6 -9.07 -24.94 23.64
CA SER A 6 -7.80 -25.04 22.92
C SER A 6 -7.87 -25.96 21.70
N TYR A 7 -8.59 -27.09 21.79
CA TYR A 7 -8.80 -27.99 20.65
C TYR A 7 -9.63 -27.35 19.53
N ARG A 8 -10.69 -26.59 19.87
CA ARG A 8 -11.53 -25.89 18.88
C ARG A 8 -10.75 -24.78 18.16
N SER A 9 -9.89 -24.06 18.88
CA SER A 9 -9.03 -23.03 18.27
C SER A 9 -7.96 -23.62 17.36
N LEU A 10 -7.34 -24.75 17.74
CA LEU A 10 -6.33 -25.40 16.90
C LEU A 10 -6.93 -25.97 15.60
N LEU A 11 -8.11 -26.58 15.70
CA LEU A 11 -8.84 -27.12 14.54
C LEU A 11 -9.38 -26.02 13.62
N ALA A 12 -9.83 -24.89 14.15
CA ALA A 12 -10.25 -23.74 13.33
C ALA A 12 -9.11 -23.13 12.52
N VAL A 13 -7.88 -23.15 13.07
CA VAL A 13 -6.68 -22.71 12.35
C VAL A 13 -6.32 -23.71 11.24
N LEU A 14 -6.36 -25.02 11.52
CA LEU A 14 -6.12 -26.06 10.52
C LEU A 14 -7.12 -26.04 9.36
N PHE A 15 -8.41 -25.79 9.63
CA PHE A 15 -9.43 -25.69 8.58
C PHE A 15 -9.34 -24.39 7.78
N SER A 16 -8.92 -23.28 8.40
CA SER A 16 -8.62 -22.04 7.68
C SER A 16 -7.46 -22.25 6.70
N ILE A 17 -6.42 -22.98 7.11
CA ILE A 17 -5.28 -23.34 6.26
C ILE A 17 -5.73 -24.29 5.12
N LEU A 18 -6.59 -25.27 5.41
CA LEU A 18 -7.09 -26.19 4.38
C LEU A 18 -8.04 -25.52 3.38
N PHE A 19 -8.87 -24.57 3.83
CA PHE A 19 -9.72 -23.75 2.96
C PHE A 19 -8.89 -22.87 2.01
N LEU A 20 -7.82 -22.27 2.53
CA LEU A 20 -6.87 -21.49 1.72
C LEU A 20 -6.14 -22.35 0.69
N TRP A 21 -5.99 -23.65 0.93
CA TRP A 21 -5.29 -24.56 0.02
C TRP A 21 -6.20 -25.20 -1.04
N THR A 22 -7.48 -25.45 -0.73
CA THR A 22 -8.39 -26.18 -1.64
C THR A 22 -9.60 -25.38 -2.16
N GLY A 23 -9.84 -24.17 -1.64
CA GLY A 23 -10.98 -23.31 -2.04
C GLY A 23 -12.38 -23.87 -1.72
N LYS A 24 -12.48 -24.98 -0.97
CA LYS A 24 -13.74 -25.65 -0.63
C LYS A 24 -14.09 -25.43 0.83
N LYS A 25 -15.27 -24.84 1.10
CA LYS A 25 -15.80 -24.72 2.47
C LYS A 25 -16.14 -26.10 3.02
N PHE A 26 -15.44 -26.53 4.06
CA PHE A 26 -15.80 -27.71 4.84
C PHE A 26 -16.67 -27.31 6.03
N VAL A 27 -17.87 -27.88 6.12
CA VAL A 27 -18.75 -27.76 7.28
C VAL A 27 -18.58 -29.02 8.13
N TRP A 28 -18.14 -28.86 9.37
CA TRP A 28 -18.03 -29.96 10.32
C TRP A 28 -19.36 -30.13 11.06
N LYS A 29 -19.94 -31.34 11.01
CA LYS A 29 -21.09 -31.73 11.84
C LYS A 29 -20.57 -32.62 12.98
N SER A 30 -20.91 -32.26 14.21
CA SER A 30 -20.46 -32.98 15.41
C SER A 30 -21.03 -34.41 15.44
N PRO A 31 -20.31 -35.42 15.97
CA PRO A 31 -20.80 -36.80 16.04
C PRO A 31 -22.02 -37.03 16.95
N ASP A 32 -22.51 -36.00 17.65
CA ASP A 32 -23.65 -36.10 18.59
C ASP A 32 -25.02 -35.74 17.97
N ASP A 33 -25.07 -35.30 16.71
CA ASP A 33 -26.36 -35.02 16.04
C ASP A 33 -26.91 -36.28 15.36
N THR A 34 -27.39 -37.21 16.17
CA THR A 34 -28.38 -38.20 15.74
C THR A 34 -29.65 -38.06 16.57
N LEU A 35 -30.79 -38.14 15.88
CA LEU A 35 -32.18 -38.15 16.34
C LEU A 35 -32.88 -36.78 16.34
N THR A 36 -33.42 -36.39 15.18
CA THR A 36 -34.88 -36.37 14.92
C THR A 36 -35.17 -36.02 13.44
N GLU A 37 -36.05 -36.81 12.83
CA GLU A 37 -36.64 -36.58 11.50
C GLU A 37 -37.70 -35.44 11.53
N PRO A 38 -38.12 -34.90 10.37
CA PRO A 38 -38.85 -33.64 10.28
C PRO A 38 -40.37 -33.86 10.37
N GLU A 39 -41.03 -33.12 11.26
CA GLU A 39 -42.50 -32.99 11.27
C GLU A 39 -42.93 -31.73 10.53
N ALA A 40 -44.04 -31.88 9.82
CA ALA A 40 -44.53 -31.03 8.74
C ALA A 40 -45.14 -29.70 9.21
N SER A 41 -45.21 -28.76 8.26
CA SER A 41 -46.10 -27.59 8.33
C SER A 41 -47.57 -27.99 8.51
N PRO A 42 -48.39 -27.09 9.07
CA PRO A 42 -49.52 -26.65 8.27
C PRO A 42 -49.78 -25.13 8.29
N GLU A 43 -50.61 -24.76 7.32
CA GLU A 43 -51.04 -23.45 6.83
C GLU A 43 -51.96 -22.61 7.76
N ILE A 44 -51.89 -21.27 7.54
CA ILE A 44 -52.95 -20.23 7.45
C ILE A 44 -53.98 -20.07 8.61
N SER A 45 -54.13 -18.83 9.14
CA SER A 45 -55.43 -18.08 9.21
C SER A 45 -55.36 -16.69 9.90
N THR A 46 -55.81 -15.68 9.15
CA THR A 46 -56.64 -14.48 9.47
C THR A 46 -56.39 -13.50 10.65
N ALA A 47 -56.70 -12.24 10.31
CA ALA A 47 -56.67 -10.98 11.04
C ALA A 47 -57.58 -10.84 12.29
N GLU A 48 -57.25 -9.87 13.15
CA GLU A 48 -58.21 -9.00 13.85
C GLU A 48 -57.56 -7.72 14.42
N GLU A 49 -58.28 -6.60 14.33
CA GLU A 49 -57.94 -5.24 14.81
C GLU A 49 -58.14 -5.04 16.33
N ASN A 50 -57.42 -4.10 16.96
CA ASN A 50 -58.03 -3.00 17.77
C ASN A 50 -57.00 -1.89 18.17
N PRO A 51 -57.46 -0.65 18.54
CA PRO A 51 -56.66 0.59 18.59
C PRO A 51 -56.44 1.22 20.00
N MET A 52 -55.92 2.47 20.00
CA MET A 52 -55.79 3.52 21.05
C MET A 52 -54.49 3.50 21.87
N ALA A 53 -53.57 4.48 21.76
CA ALA A 53 -53.58 5.91 22.18
C ALA A 53 -53.31 6.11 23.69
N GLU A 54 -52.23 6.84 24.05
CA GLU A 54 -52.19 7.88 25.11
C GLU A 54 -50.75 8.40 25.44
N THR A 55 -50.61 9.73 25.30
CA THR A 55 -49.82 10.80 25.95
C THR A 55 -48.38 10.67 26.52
N ALA A 56 -47.65 11.79 26.35
CA ALA A 56 -46.37 12.16 26.94
C ALA A 56 -46.47 12.74 28.36
N PRO A 57 -45.34 12.96 29.06
CA PRO A 57 -45.19 14.24 29.75
C PRO A 57 -43.78 14.89 29.69
N VAL A 58 -43.82 16.19 29.97
CA VAL A 58 -42.76 17.20 30.15
C VAL A 58 -42.05 17.01 31.50
N ILE A 59 -40.73 17.29 31.58
CA ILE A 59 -40.06 17.68 32.84
C ILE A 59 -39.07 18.83 32.60
N THR A 60 -39.12 19.75 33.55
CA THR A 60 -38.49 21.07 33.67
C THR A 60 -37.07 21.02 34.27
N SER A 61 -36.37 22.15 34.09
CA SER A 61 -35.02 22.57 34.49
C SER A 61 -34.47 22.26 35.89
N LEU A 62 -33.14 22.23 36.00
CA LEU A 62 -32.36 22.54 37.21
C LEU A 62 -31.09 23.34 36.86
N THR A 63 -30.83 24.38 37.66
CA THR A 63 -29.76 25.40 37.59
C THR A 63 -28.55 25.04 38.45
N VAL A 64 -27.33 25.39 38.03
CA VAL A 64 -26.18 25.75 38.92
C VAL A 64 -25.30 26.82 38.24
N THR A 65 -24.70 27.67 39.08
CA THR A 65 -24.23 29.05 38.93
C THR A 65 -22.73 29.26 38.62
N ASP A 66 -22.48 30.44 38.03
CA ASP A 66 -21.39 31.43 38.22
C ASP A 66 -19.92 31.23 37.76
N THR A 67 -19.59 32.01 36.72
CA THR A 67 -18.60 33.13 36.66
C THR A 67 -17.10 32.84 36.80
N ILE A 68 -16.29 33.17 35.77
CA ILE A 68 -15.27 34.26 35.72
C ILE A 68 -14.80 34.52 34.26
N VAL A 69 -14.61 35.81 34.00
CA VAL A 69 -14.19 36.60 32.82
C VAL A 69 -12.79 36.26 32.27
N THR A 70 -12.57 36.36 30.94
CA THR A 70 -11.59 37.30 30.31
C THR A 70 -11.59 37.22 28.77
N SER A 71 -11.56 38.42 28.19
CA SER A 71 -11.56 38.90 26.81
C SER A 71 -10.46 38.39 25.87
N MET A 72 -10.75 38.30 24.57
CA MET A 72 -9.93 38.90 23.50
C MET A 72 -10.82 39.35 22.33
N THR A 73 -10.51 40.55 21.84
CA THR A 73 -11.23 41.34 20.83
C THR A 73 -10.94 40.88 19.41
N ALA A 74 -11.97 40.75 18.57
CA ALA A 74 -11.84 40.66 17.12
C ALA A 74 -11.83 42.07 16.52
N THR A 75 -10.85 42.37 15.67
CA THR A 75 -10.81 43.60 14.87
C THR A 75 -11.22 43.26 13.44
N GLU A 76 -12.44 43.64 13.07
CA GLU A 76 -12.85 43.81 11.67
C GLU A 76 -12.30 45.14 11.15
N THR A 77 -11.77 45.14 9.93
CA THR A 77 -11.58 46.36 9.14
C THR A 77 -12.21 46.14 7.77
N ILE A 78 -13.31 46.85 7.53
CA ILE A 78 -13.91 47.15 6.23
C ILE A 78 -13.51 48.61 5.89
N PHE A 79 -13.21 48.93 4.63
CA PHE A 79 -13.59 50.16 3.87
C PHE A 79 -12.88 50.12 2.48
N VAL A 80 -13.58 49.79 1.38
CA VAL A 80 -14.26 50.63 0.35
C VAL A 80 -13.37 51.06 -0.84
N SER A 81 -14.03 51.02 -2.01
CA SER A 81 -13.70 51.10 -3.45
C SER A 81 -13.28 52.49 -4.00
N GLU A 82 -12.92 52.81 -5.26
CA GLU A 82 -13.13 52.37 -6.69
C GLU A 82 -11.99 52.98 -7.60
N PRO A 83 -12.02 53.09 -8.97
CA PRO A 83 -12.68 52.33 -10.07
C PRO A 83 -11.78 51.91 -11.30
N VAL A 84 -12.24 50.85 -11.98
CA VAL A 84 -12.43 50.53 -13.44
C VAL A 84 -11.64 51.23 -14.58
N VAL A 85 -11.08 50.42 -15.51
CA VAL A 85 -11.23 50.55 -17.00
C VAL A 85 -11.18 49.15 -17.67
N PRO A 86 -12.08 48.79 -18.63
CA PRO A 86 -12.16 47.46 -19.26
C PRO A 86 -11.67 47.43 -20.73
N ILE A 87 -11.26 46.25 -21.24
CA ILE A 87 -11.18 45.96 -22.69
C ILE A 87 -11.74 44.54 -22.96
N GLU A 88 -12.45 44.47 -24.08
CA GLU A 88 -13.59 43.63 -24.47
C GLU A 88 -13.35 42.15 -24.77
N SER A 89 -14.41 41.36 -24.54
CA SER A 89 -14.65 40.05 -25.16
C SER A 89 -15.53 40.21 -26.41
N HIS A 90 -15.12 39.64 -27.55
CA HIS A 90 -16.00 39.44 -28.70
C HIS A 90 -16.29 37.95 -28.90
N THR A 91 -17.58 37.61 -28.85
CA THR A 91 -18.18 36.38 -29.35
C THR A 91 -18.44 36.52 -30.85
N GLY A 92 -18.21 35.46 -31.63
CA GLY A 92 -18.47 35.48 -33.07
C GLY A 92 -18.31 34.11 -33.74
N THR A 93 -19.45 33.46 -33.96
CA THR A 93 -19.66 32.24 -34.75
C THR A 93 -19.37 32.45 -36.23
N SER A 94 -18.62 31.54 -36.89
CA SER A 94 -19.02 30.88 -38.17
C SER A 94 -17.90 30.09 -38.83
N ALA A 95 -18.32 28.99 -39.46
CA ALA A 95 -17.55 28.00 -40.19
C ALA A 95 -17.18 28.40 -41.64
N LEU A 96 -16.45 27.48 -42.30
CA LEU A 96 -15.98 27.44 -43.71
C LEU A 96 -14.63 28.18 -43.91
N THR A 97 -13.58 27.64 -44.54
CA THR A 97 -13.50 26.66 -45.63
C THR A 97 -12.04 26.17 -45.78
N LEU A 98 -11.86 24.96 -46.32
CA LEU A 98 -10.59 24.39 -46.78
C LEU A 98 -9.87 25.31 -47.79
N SER A 99 -8.54 25.31 -47.76
CA SER A 99 -7.66 25.41 -48.95
C SER A 99 -6.28 24.83 -48.65
N THR A 100 -5.73 24.22 -49.68
CA THR A 100 -4.67 23.19 -49.71
C THR A 100 -3.28 23.76 -50.02
N THR A 101 -2.23 22.94 -49.78
CA THR A 101 -0.88 22.93 -50.41
C THR A 101 0.14 23.88 -49.74
N THR A 102 1.35 23.46 -49.31
CA THR A 102 2.39 22.76 -50.10
C THR A 102 3.48 22.12 -49.20
N GLN A 103 4.05 21.03 -49.73
CA GLN A 103 5.23 20.25 -49.34
C GLN A 103 6.54 21.01 -49.05
N SER A 104 7.37 20.41 -48.19
CA SER A 104 8.82 20.12 -48.39
C SER A 104 9.27 19.23 -47.22
N SER A 105 9.70 17.96 -47.31
CA SER A 105 10.70 17.22 -48.12
C SER A 105 12.15 17.34 -47.64
N LEU A 106 12.84 16.16 -47.65
CA LEU A 106 14.26 15.81 -47.41
C LEU A 106 14.54 15.18 -46.01
N SER A 107 14.61 13.86 -45.81
CA SER A 107 15.42 12.74 -46.38
C SER A 107 16.80 12.52 -45.74
N SER A 108 16.89 11.42 -44.97
CA SER A 108 17.91 10.34 -44.92
C SER A 108 19.41 10.62 -45.03
N THR A 109 20.22 9.92 -44.21
CA THR A 109 21.30 9.00 -44.68
C THR A 109 21.74 8.05 -43.57
N THR A 110 21.82 6.76 -43.93
CA THR A 110 22.32 5.59 -43.20
C THR A 110 23.82 5.39 -43.46
N VAL A 111 24.59 4.88 -42.50
CA VAL A 111 25.73 3.99 -42.82
C VAL A 111 26.04 3.02 -41.68
N SER A 112 26.15 1.74 -42.05
CA SER A 112 26.71 0.63 -41.29
C SER A 112 27.90 0.09 -42.12
N ALA A 113 29.01 -0.28 -41.48
CA ALA A 113 29.95 -1.27 -42.02
C ALA A 113 30.95 -1.77 -40.96
N MET A 114 31.05 -3.10 -40.90
CA MET A 114 32.07 -3.95 -40.27
C MET A 114 33.27 -4.13 -41.21
N GLY A 115 34.48 -4.37 -40.69
CA GLY A 115 35.64 -4.77 -41.51
C GLY A 115 36.93 -5.08 -40.72
N THR A 116 37.29 -6.36 -40.71
CA THR A 116 38.44 -7.05 -40.08
C THR A 116 39.80 -6.79 -40.75
N SER A 117 40.92 -6.83 -40.01
CA SER A 117 42.19 -7.45 -40.49
C SER A 117 43.18 -7.78 -39.35
N THR A 118 44.00 -8.78 -39.65
CA THR A 118 44.87 -9.68 -38.87
C THR A 118 46.30 -9.19 -38.60
N GLY A 119 46.94 -9.71 -37.53
CA GLY A 119 48.39 -9.68 -37.34
C GLY A 119 48.87 -10.47 -36.10
N THR A 120 49.59 -11.57 -36.34
CA THR A 120 50.09 -12.58 -35.39
C THR A 120 51.48 -12.24 -34.80
N SER A 121 51.72 -12.65 -33.54
CA SER A 121 52.87 -13.47 -33.05
C SER A 121 53.56 -12.97 -31.76
N GLY A 122 53.67 -13.85 -30.74
CA GLY A 122 54.84 -13.90 -29.84
C GLY A 122 54.64 -13.89 -28.32
N THR A 123 54.54 -15.10 -27.75
CA THR A 123 55.21 -15.58 -26.50
C THR A 123 54.65 -15.23 -25.10
N ASP A 124 54.53 -16.31 -24.31
CA ASP A 124 54.20 -16.47 -22.88
C ASP A 124 54.67 -15.37 -21.91
N VAL A 125 53.83 -15.06 -20.90
CA VAL A 125 54.10 -15.29 -19.45
C VAL A 125 52.81 -15.11 -18.64
N SER A 126 52.54 -16.10 -17.79
CA SER A 126 51.63 -16.14 -16.64
C SER A 126 51.42 -14.80 -15.91
N THR A 127 50.18 -14.35 -15.73
CA THR A 127 49.77 -13.50 -14.59
C THR A 127 48.28 -13.66 -14.27
N THR A 128 48.03 -14.22 -13.08
CA THR A 128 46.98 -13.91 -12.09
C THR A 128 45.60 -13.46 -12.59
N ALA A 129 44.59 -14.28 -12.27
CA ALA A 129 43.19 -13.92 -12.28
C ALA A 129 42.94 -12.64 -11.46
N ALA A 130 42.63 -11.55 -12.15
CA ALA A 130 42.05 -10.36 -11.56
C ALA A 130 40.54 -10.48 -11.68
N GLU A 131 39.87 -10.88 -10.59
CA GLU A 131 38.46 -10.59 -10.39
C GLU A 131 38.29 -9.07 -10.50
N THR A 132 37.71 -8.64 -11.62
CA THR A 132 37.27 -7.26 -11.78
C THR A 132 36.04 -7.08 -10.92
N THR A 133 36.24 -6.64 -9.68
CA THR A 133 35.16 -6.13 -8.84
C THR A 133 34.65 -4.86 -9.51
N ALA A 134 33.55 -4.98 -10.25
CA ALA A 134 32.85 -3.85 -10.82
C ALA A 134 32.53 -2.87 -9.68
N ALA A 135 33.04 -1.64 -9.79
CA ALA A 135 32.77 -0.60 -8.80
C ALA A 135 31.26 -0.35 -8.77
N VAL A 136 30.65 -0.61 -7.60
CA VAL A 136 29.22 -0.39 -7.37
C VAL A 136 28.91 1.09 -7.55
N VAL A 137 28.07 1.41 -8.54
CA VAL A 137 27.59 2.79 -8.78
C VAL A 137 26.65 3.16 -7.64
N ARG A 138 27.06 4.13 -6.82
CA ARG A 138 26.29 4.58 -5.65
C ARG A 138 25.08 5.42 -6.09
N GLY A 139 23.96 5.26 -5.40
CA GLY A 139 22.74 6.06 -5.63
C GLY A 139 21.87 5.62 -6.81
N VAL A 140 22.20 4.53 -7.49
CA VAL A 140 21.39 3.93 -8.57
C VAL A 140 20.84 2.58 -8.09
N PRO A 141 19.58 2.21 -8.40
CA PRO A 141 19.05 0.89 -8.10
C PRO A 141 19.94 -0.23 -8.66
N THR A 142 20.29 -1.19 -7.82
CA THR A 142 21.17 -2.32 -8.17
C THR A 142 20.80 -3.56 -7.36
N THR A 143 21.42 -4.70 -7.68
CA THR A 143 21.36 -5.94 -6.89
C THR A 143 22.03 -5.78 -5.53
N ALA A 144 21.34 -6.27 -4.50
CA ALA A 144 21.77 -6.24 -3.12
C ALA A 144 22.95 -7.20 -2.87
N PRO A 145 24.02 -6.74 -2.23
CA PRO A 145 25.08 -7.64 -1.78
C PRO A 145 24.59 -8.56 -0.65
N GLU A 146 25.36 -9.60 -0.36
CA GLU A 146 25.12 -10.45 0.81
C GLU A 146 25.06 -9.63 2.10
N GLY A 147 24.16 -10.00 3.01
CA GLY A 147 23.94 -9.29 4.28
C GLY A 147 23.30 -7.90 4.16
N TYR A 148 22.92 -7.45 2.96
CA TYR A 148 22.34 -6.11 2.78
C TYR A 148 21.08 -5.88 3.65
N PHE A 149 20.31 -6.92 3.96
CA PHE A 149 19.06 -6.83 4.70
C PHE A 149 19.17 -7.10 6.21
N ASP A 150 20.37 -7.38 6.73
CA ASP A 150 20.58 -7.69 8.15
C ASP A 150 20.17 -6.56 9.11
N ASP A 151 20.12 -5.33 8.60
CA ASP A 151 19.71 -4.10 9.27
C ASP A 151 18.56 -3.40 8.52
N ALA A 152 17.74 -4.17 7.80
CA ALA A 152 16.51 -3.70 7.16
C ALA A 152 15.29 -3.84 8.08
N LEU A 153 14.42 -2.83 8.08
CA LEU A 153 13.09 -2.85 8.68
C LEU A 153 12.02 -2.70 7.61
N PHE A 154 11.05 -3.61 7.56
CA PHE A 154 9.87 -3.53 6.70
C PHE A 154 8.64 -3.14 7.54
N ILE A 155 7.96 -2.07 7.16
CA ILE A 155 6.76 -1.55 7.82
C ILE A 155 5.59 -1.65 6.87
N GLY A 156 4.49 -2.26 7.29
CA GLY A 156 3.30 -2.25 6.45
C GLY A 156 2.09 -3.00 6.98
N ASP A 157 1.17 -3.27 6.07
CA ASP A 157 -0.13 -3.88 6.39
C ASP A 157 -0.16 -5.41 6.15
N SER A 158 -1.33 -5.96 5.81
CA SER A 158 -1.53 -7.38 5.49
C SER A 158 -0.61 -7.89 4.38
N ARG A 159 -0.22 -7.05 3.43
CA ARG A 159 0.69 -7.45 2.35
C ARG A 159 2.12 -7.60 2.86
N THR A 160 2.52 -6.78 3.82
CA THR A 160 3.83 -6.93 4.49
C THR A 160 3.81 -8.09 5.48
N VAL A 161 2.67 -8.38 6.13
CA VAL A 161 2.50 -9.64 6.88
C VAL A 161 2.70 -10.84 5.95
N GLY A 162 2.15 -10.79 4.73
CA GLY A 162 2.38 -11.82 3.71
C GLY A 162 3.85 -11.98 3.32
N LEU A 163 4.58 -10.87 3.12
CA LEU A 163 6.03 -10.91 2.89
C LEU A 163 6.75 -11.63 4.04
N ALA A 164 6.52 -11.20 5.27
CA ALA A 164 7.14 -11.78 6.47
C ALA A 164 6.80 -13.27 6.66
N SER A 165 5.62 -13.71 6.18
CA SER A 165 5.12 -15.07 6.41
C SER A 165 5.50 -16.06 5.30
N PHE A 166 5.49 -15.61 4.03
CA PHE A 166 5.62 -16.51 2.87
C PHE A 166 6.97 -16.40 2.17
N ALA A 167 7.66 -15.27 2.30
CA ALA A 167 9.01 -15.08 1.76
C ALA A 167 9.80 -14.10 2.66
N PRO A 168 10.07 -14.46 3.92
CA PRO A 168 10.92 -13.62 4.76
C PRO A 168 12.30 -13.47 4.12
N ILE A 169 12.83 -12.25 4.14
CA ILE A 169 14.21 -11.97 3.72
C ILE A 169 15.11 -12.27 4.90
N ASP A 170 16.13 -13.10 4.70
CA ASP A 170 17.12 -13.40 5.72
C ASP A 170 17.73 -12.11 6.29
N GLY A 171 17.78 -12.02 7.62
CA GLY A 171 18.31 -10.86 8.36
C GLY A 171 17.35 -9.69 8.53
N ALA A 172 16.30 -9.58 7.70
CA ALA A 172 15.34 -8.49 7.77
C ALA A 172 14.45 -8.57 9.02
N THR A 173 14.00 -7.41 9.49
CA THR A 173 13.00 -7.28 10.56
C THR A 173 11.71 -6.71 10.01
N TYR A 174 10.57 -7.13 10.55
CA TYR A 174 9.26 -6.69 10.09
C TYR A 174 8.47 -6.05 11.23
N PHE A 175 7.80 -4.93 10.96
CA PHE A 175 6.71 -4.40 11.76
C PHE A 175 5.48 -4.31 10.85
N ALA A 176 4.68 -5.36 10.85
CA ALA A 176 3.47 -5.40 10.03
C ALA A 176 2.25 -5.85 10.82
N THR A 177 1.07 -5.34 10.46
CA THR A 177 -0.22 -5.70 11.07
C THR A 177 -1.29 -5.72 9.99
N THR A 178 -2.17 -6.72 9.98
CA THR A 178 -3.29 -6.79 9.03
C THR A 178 -4.17 -5.54 9.13
N GLY A 179 -4.39 -4.85 8.01
CA GLY A 179 -5.18 -3.62 7.97
C GLY A 179 -4.52 -2.42 8.66
N LEU A 180 -3.19 -2.44 8.86
CA LEU A 180 -2.47 -1.31 9.39
C LEU A 180 -2.70 -0.08 8.52
N SER A 181 -2.97 1.03 9.18
CA SER A 181 -3.04 2.35 8.57
C SER A 181 -2.09 3.29 9.31
N THR A 182 -1.68 4.35 8.63
CA THR A 182 -0.89 5.46 9.16
C THR A 182 -1.51 6.08 10.42
N TYR A 183 -2.85 6.06 10.55
CA TYR A 183 -3.60 6.54 11.72
C TYR A 183 -3.49 5.63 12.95
N LYS A 184 -3.12 4.36 12.76
CA LYS A 184 -3.18 3.32 13.80
C LYS A 184 -1.82 2.86 14.29
N ILE A 185 -0.73 3.33 13.69
CA ILE A 185 0.62 2.82 13.94
C ILE A 185 1.04 2.87 15.42
N ASP A 186 0.60 3.90 16.15
CA ASP A 186 0.97 4.08 17.57
C ASP A 186 0.33 3.05 18.50
N ASN A 187 -0.84 2.54 18.14
CA ASN A 187 -1.58 1.57 18.93
C ASN A 187 -1.50 0.15 18.35
N ALA A 188 -0.79 -0.01 17.23
CA ALA A 188 -0.63 -1.30 16.57
C ALA A 188 0.44 -2.14 17.26
N GLN A 189 0.19 -3.45 17.28
CA GLN A 189 1.17 -4.46 17.65
C GLN A 189 1.49 -5.28 16.41
N SER A 190 2.76 -5.64 16.22
CA SER A 190 3.14 -6.41 15.05
C SER A 190 2.55 -7.82 15.09
N GLU A 191 2.12 -8.28 13.93
CA GLU A 191 1.70 -9.64 13.62
C GLU A 191 2.81 -10.43 12.90
N ALA A 192 3.91 -9.78 12.54
CA ALA A 192 5.05 -10.45 11.89
C ALA A 192 5.68 -11.49 12.83
N PRO A 193 6.13 -12.66 12.32
CA PRO A 193 6.63 -13.74 13.18
C PRO A 193 7.79 -13.36 14.11
N ASP A 194 8.69 -12.50 13.65
CA ASP A 194 9.92 -12.07 14.35
C ASP A 194 9.68 -10.99 15.42
N THR A 195 8.64 -10.17 15.27
CA THR A 195 8.34 -9.05 16.18
C THR A 195 6.96 -9.13 16.82
N LYS A 196 6.31 -10.30 16.76
CA LYS A 196 4.93 -10.50 17.20
C LYS A 196 4.65 -9.89 18.58
N GLY A 197 3.62 -9.04 18.65
CA GLY A 197 3.16 -8.38 19.89
C GLY A 197 3.93 -7.11 20.27
N GLN A 198 5.02 -6.77 19.58
CA GLN A 198 5.79 -5.56 19.84
C GLN A 198 5.12 -4.33 19.20
N SER A 199 5.25 -3.17 19.84
CA SER A 199 4.80 -1.88 19.29
C SER A 199 5.77 -1.35 18.24
N PHE A 200 5.32 -0.36 17.45
CA PHE A 200 6.17 0.30 16.46
C PHE A 200 7.46 0.87 17.08
N GLU A 201 7.34 1.59 18.19
CA GLU A 201 8.49 2.16 18.89
C GLU A 201 9.43 1.09 19.45
N SER A 202 8.89 -0.02 19.97
CA SER A 202 9.74 -1.13 20.44
C SER A 202 10.56 -1.73 19.31
N VAL A 203 9.94 -1.98 18.15
CA VAL A 203 10.65 -2.54 16.99
C VAL A 203 11.65 -1.53 16.43
N LEU A 204 11.24 -0.27 16.24
CA LEU A 204 12.09 0.79 15.68
C LEU A 204 13.36 1.03 16.51
N ASN A 205 13.31 0.83 17.83
CA ASN A 205 14.44 1.01 18.75
C ASN A 205 15.16 -0.31 19.12
N SER A 206 14.75 -1.45 18.56
CA SER A 206 15.31 -2.77 18.91
C SER A 206 16.73 -3.00 18.38
N LYS A 207 17.08 -2.38 17.25
CA LYS A 207 18.42 -2.36 16.66
C LYS A 207 18.63 -1.10 15.82
N THR A 208 19.85 -0.90 15.33
CA THR A 208 20.12 0.12 14.33
C THR A 208 19.67 -0.39 12.97
N PHE A 209 18.85 0.39 12.27
CA PHE A 209 18.38 0.10 10.93
C PHE A 209 19.00 1.10 9.96
N THR A 210 19.65 0.61 8.90
CA THR A 210 20.16 1.49 7.83
C THR A 210 19.29 1.46 6.58
N LYS A 211 18.29 0.57 6.53
CA LYS A 211 17.27 0.52 5.48
C LYS A 211 15.89 0.37 6.11
N VAL A 212 14.94 1.18 5.68
CA VAL A 212 13.54 1.07 6.14
C VAL A 212 12.61 1.11 4.95
N TYR A 213 11.82 0.06 4.76
CA TYR A 213 10.83 -0.08 3.69
C TYR A 213 9.44 0.16 4.27
N ILE A 214 8.62 0.99 3.63
CA ILE A 214 7.29 1.34 4.11
C ILE A 214 6.29 1.15 2.97
N MET A 215 5.31 0.28 3.17
CA MET A 215 4.13 0.14 2.33
C MET A 215 2.87 0.27 3.18
N LEU A 216 2.26 1.45 3.13
CA LEU A 216 1.00 1.77 3.81
C LEU A 216 0.14 2.66 2.91
N GLY A 217 -1.16 2.74 3.20
CA GLY A 217 -2.08 3.70 2.58
C GLY A 217 -3.27 3.09 1.86
N ILE A 218 -3.21 1.83 1.43
CA ILE A 218 -4.36 1.19 0.78
C ILE A 218 -5.60 1.11 1.70
N ASN A 219 -5.39 1.00 3.02
CA ASN A 219 -6.47 0.95 4.02
C ASN A 219 -7.08 2.34 4.29
N GLU A 220 -6.54 3.39 3.67
CA GLU A 220 -6.92 4.79 3.84
C GLU A 220 -7.49 5.42 2.55
N LEU A 221 -7.75 4.62 1.50
CA LEU A 221 -8.28 5.15 0.24
C LEU A 221 -9.72 5.71 0.32
N GLY A 222 -10.38 5.52 1.46
CA GLY A 222 -11.65 6.17 1.81
C GLY A 222 -11.50 7.46 2.62
N SER A 223 -10.28 7.81 3.02
CA SER A 223 -9.96 8.99 3.83
C SER A 223 -9.45 10.15 2.98
N ASP A 224 -9.27 11.31 3.61
CA ASP A 224 -8.63 12.46 2.98
C ASP A 224 -7.14 12.17 2.73
N PHE A 225 -6.71 12.29 1.47
CA PHE A 225 -5.35 11.95 1.07
C PHE A 225 -4.31 12.92 1.65
N ASN A 226 -4.65 14.21 1.80
CA ASN A 226 -3.72 15.17 2.38
C ASN A 226 -3.40 14.81 3.83
N THR A 227 -4.42 14.53 4.63
CA THR A 227 -4.26 14.09 6.03
C THR A 227 -3.49 12.77 6.10
N THR A 228 -3.80 11.81 5.24
CA THR A 228 -3.11 10.52 5.18
C THR A 228 -1.62 10.70 4.87
N ILE A 229 -1.29 11.58 3.92
CA ILE A 229 0.10 11.90 3.56
C ILE A 229 0.82 12.65 4.69
N GLU A 230 0.17 13.55 5.41
CA GLU A 230 0.77 14.20 6.58
C GLU A 230 1.09 13.21 7.71
N ASN A 231 0.22 12.22 7.93
CA ASN A 231 0.52 11.12 8.85
C ASN A 231 1.70 10.28 8.37
N TYR A 232 1.75 9.96 7.07
CA TYR A 232 2.88 9.25 6.45
C TYR A 232 4.19 10.01 6.65
N LYS A 233 4.22 11.33 6.41
CA LYS A 233 5.37 12.20 6.70
C LYS A 233 5.75 12.17 8.18
N GLY A 234 4.77 12.09 9.08
CA GLY A 234 5.00 11.90 10.52
C GLY A 234 5.78 10.62 10.82
N ILE A 235 5.42 9.51 10.19
CA ILE A 235 6.13 8.22 10.31
C ILE A 235 7.56 8.34 9.78
N ILE A 236 7.76 8.92 8.59
CA ILE A 236 9.09 9.16 8.01
C ILE A 236 9.96 9.98 8.96
N ARG A 237 9.44 11.09 9.51
CA ARG A 237 10.20 11.94 10.45
C ARG A 237 10.61 11.20 11.72
N ARG A 238 9.75 10.34 12.26
CA ARG A 238 10.08 9.50 13.43
C ARG A 238 11.19 8.52 13.12
N ILE A 239 11.12 7.85 11.97
CA ILE A 239 12.17 6.94 11.50
C ILE A 239 13.49 7.71 11.33
N GLN A 240 13.48 8.86 10.67
CA GLN A 240 14.68 9.69 10.50
C GLN A 240 15.26 10.18 11.84
N SER A 241 14.41 10.41 12.84
CA SER A 241 14.84 10.82 14.17
C SER A 241 15.50 9.67 14.94
N ALA A 242 14.91 8.47 14.90
CA ALA A 242 15.44 7.29 15.56
C ALA A 242 16.63 6.65 14.82
N GLN A 243 16.64 6.73 13.49
CA GLN A 243 17.55 6.04 12.58
C GLN A 243 18.09 7.04 11.54
N SER A 244 18.87 8.02 12.00
CA SER A 244 19.35 9.17 11.19
C SER A 244 20.16 8.80 9.95
N ASN A 245 20.76 7.61 9.94
CA ASN A 245 21.53 7.11 8.80
C ASN A 245 20.70 6.29 7.82
N ALA A 246 19.45 5.94 8.14
CA ALA A 246 18.62 5.08 7.31
C ALA A 246 18.36 5.67 5.92
N ILE A 247 18.41 4.79 4.93
CA ILE A 247 17.76 4.97 3.63
C ILE A 247 16.32 4.49 3.80
N ILE A 248 15.35 5.32 3.44
CA ILE A 248 13.93 5.01 3.51
C ILE A 248 13.41 4.72 2.11
N TYR A 249 12.71 3.62 1.94
CA TYR A 249 12.02 3.23 0.72
C TYR A 249 10.52 3.35 0.97
N VAL A 250 9.89 4.35 0.36
CA VAL A 250 8.42 4.42 0.31
C VAL A 250 7.96 3.63 -0.91
N MET A 251 7.05 2.68 -0.70
CA MET A 251 6.67 1.72 -1.73
C MET A 251 5.28 2.02 -2.26
N ALA A 252 5.10 1.87 -3.57
CA ALA A 252 3.81 1.88 -4.23
C ALA A 252 2.90 0.82 -3.61
N ASN A 253 1.68 1.18 -3.22
CA ASN A 253 0.67 0.18 -2.87
C ASN A 253 0.38 -0.68 -4.11
N LEU A 254 0.29 -1.99 -3.92
CA LEU A 254 -0.09 -2.88 -5.02
C LEU A 254 -1.49 -2.56 -5.53
N HIS A 255 -1.64 -2.60 -6.85
CA HIS A 255 -2.94 -2.61 -7.50
C HIS A 255 -3.82 -3.77 -7.03
N VAL A 256 -5.11 -3.62 -7.26
CA VAL A 256 -6.12 -4.68 -7.16
C VAL A 256 -6.42 -5.22 -8.55
N ASP A 257 -7.06 -6.39 -8.65
CA ASP A 257 -7.44 -6.92 -9.95
C ASP A 257 -8.54 -6.05 -10.60
N ALA A 258 -8.75 -6.23 -11.91
CA ALA A 258 -9.72 -5.44 -12.65
C ALA A 258 -11.15 -5.59 -12.09
N ALA A 259 -11.53 -6.79 -11.64
CA ALA A 259 -12.86 -7.07 -11.10
C ALA A 259 -13.10 -6.34 -9.76
N ARG A 260 -12.11 -6.29 -8.88
CA ARG A 260 -12.14 -5.54 -7.62
C ARG A 260 -12.15 -4.04 -7.89
N SER A 261 -11.27 -3.56 -8.77
CA SER A 261 -11.19 -2.15 -9.16
C SER A 261 -12.54 -1.62 -9.66
N ALA A 262 -13.25 -2.41 -10.48
CA ALA A 262 -14.54 -2.01 -11.04
C ALA A 262 -15.69 -2.01 -10.02
N ARG A 263 -15.68 -2.89 -9.00
CA ARG A 263 -16.79 -3.07 -8.06
C ARG A 263 -16.67 -2.26 -6.77
N ASP A 264 -15.48 -1.79 -6.41
CA ASP A 264 -15.21 -1.14 -5.12
C ASP A 264 -15.02 0.38 -5.28
N SER A 265 -15.89 1.15 -4.63
CA SER A 265 -15.86 2.63 -4.67
C SER A 265 -14.75 3.24 -3.80
N VAL A 266 -14.17 2.47 -2.89
CA VAL A 266 -13.13 2.90 -1.95
C VAL A 266 -11.77 2.42 -2.39
N VAL A 267 -11.58 1.12 -2.60
CA VAL A 267 -10.29 0.52 -2.96
C VAL A 267 -10.32 0.10 -4.42
N ASN A 268 -9.81 0.97 -5.30
CA ASN A 268 -9.70 0.73 -6.74
C ASN A 268 -8.42 1.33 -7.32
N ASN A 269 -8.03 0.89 -8.52
CA ASN A 269 -6.77 1.27 -9.13
C ASN A 269 -6.67 2.77 -9.46
N THR A 270 -7.79 3.45 -9.71
CA THR A 270 -7.78 4.92 -9.88
C THR A 270 -7.29 5.61 -8.61
N LYS A 271 -7.84 5.24 -7.45
CA LYS A 271 -7.43 5.80 -6.15
C LYS A 271 -6.06 5.33 -5.71
N ILE A 272 -5.70 4.07 -5.98
CA ILE A 272 -4.35 3.54 -5.71
C ILE A 272 -3.32 4.34 -6.49
N ASN A 273 -3.53 4.59 -7.78
CA ASN A 273 -2.63 5.39 -8.61
C ASN A 273 -2.49 6.83 -8.09
N GLN A 274 -3.61 7.48 -7.75
CA GLN A 274 -3.59 8.82 -7.16
C GLN A 274 -2.78 8.85 -5.85
N PHE A 275 -2.99 7.87 -4.98
CA PHE A 275 -2.28 7.80 -3.71
C PHE A 275 -0.79 7.46 -3.89
N ASN A 276 -0.46 6.54 -4.80
CA ASN A 276 0.92 6.16 -5.13
C ASN A 276 1.72 7.34 -5.68
N GLU A 277 1.12 8.22 -6.50
CA GLU A 277 1.79 9.45 -6.96
C GLU A 277 2.06 10.43 -5.79
N LEU A 278 1.18 10.50 -4.79
CA LEU A 278 1.44 11.30 -3.59
C LEU A 278 2.57 10.70 -2.74
N VAL A 279 2.59 9.38 -2.57
CA VAL A 279 3.67 8.67 -1.85
C VAL A 279 5.00 8.84 -2.57
N LYS A 280 5.02 8.73 -3.89
CA LYS A 280 6.20 9.00 -4.73
C LYS A 280 6.70 10.43 -4.55
N GLY A 281 5.80 11.40 -4.38
CA GLY A 281 6.14 12.79 -4.05
C GLY A 281 6.84 12.99 -2.71
N LEU A 282 6.89 11.98 -1.83
CA LEU A 282 7.67 12.00 -0.59
C LEU A 282 9.16 11.67 -0.80
N SER A 283 9.52 11.13 -1.96
CA SER A 283 10.91 10.81 -2.29
C SER A 283 11.73 12.08 -2.55
N ASP A 284 12.97 12.09 -2.07
CA ASP A 284 13.95 13.16 -2.29
C ASP A 284 15.16 12.68 -3.11
N ASN A 285 15.18 11.40 -3.49
CA ASN A 285 16.28 10.72 -4.18
C ASN A 285 17.64 10.81 -3.47
N ASN A 286 17.61 11.08 -2.16
CA ASN A 286 18.76 11.13 -1.30
C ASN A 286 18.57 10.22 -0.07
N LYS A 287 17.61 10.50 0.80
CA LYS A 287 17.33 9.68 1.98
C LYS A 287 16.02 8.92 1.86
N VAL A 288 15.11 9.38 1.00
CA VAL A 288 13.83 8.75 0.73
C VAL A 288 13.74 8.43 -0.76
N TYR A 289 13.57 7.15 -1.09
CA TYR A 289 13.44 6.63 -2.44
C TYR A 289 12.06 6.02 -2.65
N TYR A 290 11.52 6.12 -3.85
CA TYR A 290 10.28 5.47 -4.22
C TYR A 290 10.54 4.15 -4.94
N LEU A 291 9.83 3.09 -4.54
CA LEU A 291 9.87 1.78 -5.21
C LEU A 291 8.48 1.39 -5.70
N ASP A 292 8.40 0.94 -6.95
CA ASP A 292 7.15 0.46 -7.54
C ASP A 292 7.33 -0.96 -8.08
N VAL A 293 6.79 -1.93 -7.35
CA VAL A 293 6.86 -3.35 -7.70
C VAL A 293 5.67 -3.78 -8.57
N ASN A 294 4.66 -2.93 -8.78
CA ASN A 294 3.49 -3.27 -9.59
C ASN A 294 3.84 -3.86 -10.98
N PRO A 295 4.91 -3.43 -11.69
CA PRO A 295 5.22 -3.97 -13.01
C PRO A 295 5.46 -5.49 -13.11
N ILE A 296 5.76 -6.19 -12.00
CA ILE A 296 5.89 -7.67 -12.03
C ILE A 296 4.59 -8.39 -11.70
N PHE A 297 3.62 -7.67 -11.13
CA PHE A 297 2.34 -8.19 -10.66
C PHE A 297 1.20 -7.86 -11.62
N ASP A 298 1.30 -6.73 -12.31
CA ASP A 298 0.25 -6.21 -13.14
C ASP A 298 0.17 -6.90 -14.50
N ASP A 299 -1.06 -6.97 -15.00
CA ASP A 299 -1.36 -7.25 -16.39
C ASP A 299 -1.03 -6.05 -17.29
N GLU A 300 -1.23 -6.22 -18.60
CA GLU A 300 -1.01 -5.18 -19.62
C GLU A 300 -1.87 -3.92 -19.43
N ASN A 301 -2.91 -3.99 -18.60
CA ASN A 301 -3.83 -2.89 -18.31
C ASN A 301 -3.53 -2.20 -16.97
N GLY A 302 -2.46 -2.58 -16.26
CA GLY A 302 -2.09 -2.00 -14.97
C GLY A 302 -3.01 -2.43 -13.82
N ASN A 303 -3.58 -3.65 -13.90
CA ASN A 303 -4.30 -4.26 -12.79
C ASN A 303 -3.51 -5.46 -12.28
N LEU A 304 -3.62 -5.78 -10.99
CA LEU A 304 -3.07 -7.02 -10.47
C LEU A 304 -3.59 -8.21 -11.30
N THR A 305 -2.67 -9.01 -11.85
CA THR A 305 -2.98 -10.17 -12.67
C THR A 305 -3.99 -11.06 -11.93
N ALA A 306 -5.14 -11.32 -12.57
CA ALA A 306 -6.26 -12.02 -11.91
C ALA A 306 -5.85 -13.42 -11.42
N GLU A 307 -4.96 -14.10 -12.13
CA GLU A 307 -4.42 -15.41 -11.78
C GLU A 307 -3.47 -15.39 -10.57
N TYR A 308 -3.04 -14.19 -10.13
CA TYR A 308 -2.15 -14.02 -8.99
C TYR A 308 -2.92 -13.83 -7.68
N THR A 309 -4.25 -13.71 -7.72
CA THR A 309 -5.07 -13.45 -6.54
C THR A 309 -6.38 -14.25 -6.55
N SER A 310 -6.98 -14.43 -5.37
CA SER A 310 -8.32 -15.05 -5.22
C SER A 310 -9.37 -14.04 -4.77
N ASP A 311 -8.96 -12.97 -4.09
CA ASP A 311 -9.83 -11.94 -3.54
C ASP A 311 -9.76 -10.60 -4.30
N GLY A 312 -8.87 -10.54 -5.29
CA GLY A 312 -8.61 -9.36 -6.09
C GLY A 312 -7.69 -8.35 -5.40
N THR A 313 -7.03 -8.70 -4.29
CA THR A 313 -6.28 -7.74 -3.46
C THR A 313 -4.93 -8.27 -2.97
N HIS A 314 -4.87 -9.53 -2.56
CA HIS A 314 -3.66 -10.15 -2.02
C HIS A 314 -3.08 -11.12 -3.06
N PRO A 315 -1.79 -10.98 -3.42
CA PRO A 315 -1.09 -12.00 -4.19
C PRO A 315 -1.08 -13.35 -3.44
N TYR A 316 -1.13 -14.45 -4.19
CA TYR A 316 -0.94 -15.77 -3.61
C TYR A 316 0.45 -15.91 -2.99
N ALA A 317 0.55 -16.73 -1.94
CA ALA A 317 1.80 -17.04 -1.23
C ALA A 317 2.98 -17.35 -2.19
N LYS A 318 2.71 -18.08 -3.28
CA LYS A 318 3.72 -18.48 -4.28
C LYS A 318 4.40 -17.32 -5.02
N HIS A 319 3.82 -16.11 -5.01
CA HIS A 319 4.37 -14.93 -5.70
C HIS A 319 5.15 -13.98 -4.79
N TYR A 320 5.10 -14.19 -3.46
CA TYR A 320 5.92 -13.39 -2.54
C TYR A 320 7.44 -13.55 -2.77
N PRO A 321 7.98 -14.72 -3.16
CA PRO A 321 9.36 -14.83 -3.59
C PRO A 321 9.72 -13.94 -4.77
N ASP A 322 8.81 -13.77 -5.75
CA ASP A 322 9.02 -12.88 -6.91
C ASP A 322 9.17 -11.42 -6.46
N TRP A 323 8.35 -11.01 -5.48
CA TRP A 323 8.46 -9.69 -4.84
C TRP A 323 9.81 -9.50 -4.16
N VAL A 324 10.24 -10.47 -3.35
CA VAL A 324 11.52 -10.41 -2.64
C VAL A 324 12.67 -10.29 -3.62
N GLU A 325 12.67 -11.10 -4.68
CA GLU A 325 13.72 -11.05 -5.69
C GLU A 325 13.74 -9.69 -6.40
N TRP A 326 12.57 -9.12 -6.68
CA TRP A 326 12.49 -7.77 -7.22
C TRP A 326 13.08 -6.73 -6.25
N ILE A 327 12.74 -6.76 -4.95
CA ILE A 327 13.31 -5.85 -3.95
C ILE A 327 14.82 -5.98 -3.89
N LYS A 328 15.35 -7.22 -3.91
CA LYS A 328 16.80 -7.50 -3.91
C LYS A 328 17.51 -6.90 -5.13
N ASN A 329 16.81 -6.70 -6.25
CA ASN A 329 17.37 -6.10 -7.45
C ASN A 329 17.14 -4.58 -7.58
N HIS A 330 16.51 -3.94 -6.59
CA HIS A 330 16.16 -2.52 -6.61
C HIS A 330 16.62 -1.78 -5.35
N VAL A 331 17.84 -2.07 -4.88
CA VAL A 331 18.40 -1.42 -3.68
C VAL A 331 19.35 -0.28 -4.03
N ILE A 332 19.48 0.67 -3.11
CA ILE A 332 20.44 1.77 -3.18
C ILE A 332 21.67 1.44 -2.33
N ILE A 333 22.85 1.55 -2.93
CA ILE A 333 24.14 1.44 -2.23
C ILE A 333 24.74 2.85 -2.12
N LYS A 334 25.24 3.20 -0.94
CA LYS A 334 25.82 4.52 -0.62
C LYS A 334 27.26 4.44 -0.14
#